data_AF-A0A4Q2X1K9-F1
#
_entry.id   AF-A0A4Q2X1K9-F1
#
_cell.length_a   1.000
_cell.length_b   1.000
_cell.length_c   1.000
_cell.angle_alpha   90.00
_cell.angle_beta   90.00
_cell.angle_gamma   90.00
#
_symmetry.space_group_name_H-M   'P 1'
#
loop_
_entity.id
_entity.type
_entity.pdbx_description
1 polymer ?
#
loop_
_entity_poly.entity_id
_entity_poly.type
_entity_poly.pdbx_seq_one_letter_code
_entity_poly.pdbx_strand_id
1 'polypeptide(L)'
;MSHELLEKNIGLMAILVVVVIAIGGLVEIVPLMHQAQVVQPAPGVKPYAPLQLAGRDVYVREGCYGCHSQMIRTLASENLRYGAYSVAGESVYDRPFQWGSKRTGPDLARVGGRYSDDWHREHLANPRNVVPESNMPGYPWLAQGRLDPVLIKRKMETLQWLGAPYAQADYASIEPELEGRTEMDALIAYLQGLGVRAGGAAP
;
A
#
# COMPACT_ATOMS: atom_id res chain seq x y z
N MET A 1 -51.81 -7.43 3.93
CA MET A 1 -52.13 -6.09 3.38
C MET A 1 -50.93 -5.15 3.28
N SER A 2 -50.02 -5.03 4.27
CA SER A 2 -48.89 -4.08 4.19
C SER A 2 -47.86 -4.39 3.08
N HIS A 3 -47.61 -5.67 2.78
CA HIS A 3 -46.66 -6.07 1.73
C HIS A 3 -47.17 -5.82 0.31
N GLU A 4 -48.47 -6.00 0.08
CA GLU A 4 -49.08 -5.89 -1.26
C GLU A 4 -49.01 -4.47 -1.84
N LEU A 5 -49.07 -3.45 -0.98
CA LEU A 5 -48.88 -2.04 -1.35
C LEU A 5 -47.45 -1.73 -1.78
N LEU A 6 -46.47 -2.41 -1.18
CA LEU A 6 -45.05 -2.25 -1.49
C LEU A 6 -44.70 -2.96 -2.80
N GLU A 7 -45.15 -4.21 -2.96
CA GLU A 7 -44.84 -5.05 -4.12
C GLU A 7 -45.47 -4.54 -5.42
N LYS A 8 -46.62 -3.85 -5.33
CA LYS A 8 -47.31 -3.26 -6.49
C LYS A 8 -46.76 -1.89 -6.90
N ASN A 9 -45.95 -1.24 -6.05
CA ASN A 9 -45.43 0.11 -6.30
C ASN A 9 -43.90 0.08 -6.43
N ILE A 10 -43.43 -0.02 -7.68
CA ILE A 10 -42.00 -0.10 -8.02
C ILE A 10 -41.22 1.12 -7.48
N GLY A 11 -41.81 2.32 -7.52
CA GLY A 11 -41.15 3.53 -7.01
C GLY A 11 -40.94 3.51 -5.50
N LEU A 12 -41.97 3.10 -4.75
CA LEU A 12 -41.86 2.92 -3.30
C LEU A 12 -40.85 1.83 -2.93
N MET A 13 -40.88 0.71 -3.65
CA MET A 13 -39.91 -0.39 -3.44
C MET A 13 -38.47 0.07 -3.70
N ALA A 14 -38.22 0.80 -4.79
CA ALA A 14 -36.89 1.33 -5.10
C ALA A 14 -36.38 2.27 -4.00
N ILE A 15 -37.23 3.16 -3.49
CA ILE A 15 -36.87 4.08 -2.39
C ILE A 15 -36.51 3.30 -1.13
N LEU A 16 -37.33 2.32 -0.73
CA LEU A 16 -37.04 1.54 0.48
C LEU A 16 -35.76 0.72 0.34
N VAL A 17 -35.47 0.16 -0.84
CA VAL A 17 -34.20 -0.54 -1.11
C VAL A 17 -33.02 0.40 -0.95
N VAL A 18 -33.07 1.61 -1.52
CA VAL A 18 -32.02 2.61 -1.35
C VAL A 18 -31.82 2.97 0.12
N VAL A 19 -32.91 3.17 0.87
CA VAL A 19 -32.83 3.49 2.31
C VAL A 19 -32.16 2.36 3.08
N VAL A 20 -32.55 1.11 2.85
CA VAL A 20 -31.96 -0.06 3.55
C VAL A 20 -30.47 -0.21 3.23
N ILE A 21 -30.08 -0.07 1.95
CA ILE A 21 -28.66 -0.13 1.54
C ILE A 21 -27.87 1.04 2.17
N ALA A 22 -28.44 2.24 2.17
CA ALA A 22 -27.80 3.43 2.72
C ALA A 22 -27.54 3.31 4.23
N ILE A 23 -28.46 2.71 4.99
CA ILE A 23 -28.28 2.50 6.43
C ILE A 23 -27.03 1.65 6.70
N GLY A 24 -26.82 0.55 5.96
CA GLY A 24 -25.62 -0.28 6.11
C GLY A 24 -24.34 0.51 5.84
N GLY A 25 -24.29 1.24 4.72
CA GLY A 25 -23.15 2.08 4.38
C GLY A 25 -22.89 3.20 5.40
N LEU A 26 -23.94 3.84 5.92
CA LEU A 26 -23.81 4.89 6.93
C LEU A 26 -23.26 4.35 8.26
N VAL A 27 -23.75 3.19 8.72
CA VAL A 27 -23.33 2.60 10.00
C VAL A 27 -21.90 2.07 9.95
N GLU A 28 -21.45 1.51 8.82
CA GLU A 28 -20.11 0.94 8.70
C GLU A 28 -19.04 1.98 8.31
N ILE A 29 -19.32 2.85 7.33
CA ILE A 29 -18.30 3.72 6.72
C ILE A 29 -18.11 4.99 7.53
N VAL A 30 -19.19 5.67 7.94
CA VAL A 30 -19.09 7.02 8.54
C VAL A 30 -18.31 7.00 9.86
N PRO A 31 -18.56 6.07 10.81
CA PRO A 31 -17.77 6.01 12.05
C PRO A 31 -16.28 5.74 11.79
N LEU A 32 -15.97 4.87 10.81
CA LEU A 32 -14.59 4.56 10.44
C LEU A 32 -13.89 5.75 9.78
N MET A 33 -14.60 6.55 8.97
CA MET A 33 -14.04 7.79 8.40
C MET A 33 -13.65 8.79 9.51
N HIS A 34 -14.50 8.94 10.53
CA HIS A 34 -14.17 9.75 11.70
C HIS A 34 -13.00 9.15 12.50
N GLN A 35 -12.95 7.82 12.66
CA GLN A 35 -11.83 7.16 13.33
C GLN A 35 -10.52 7.34 12.55
N ALA A 36 -10.53 7.23 11.22
CA ALA A 36 -9.35 7.39 10.38
C ALA A 36 -8.74 8.80 10.48
N GLN A 37 -9.56 9.82 10.76
CA GLN A 37 -9.07 11.19 11.01
C GLN A 37 -8.30 11.33 12.32
N VAL A 38 -8.56 10.47 13.31
CA VAL A 38 -7.89 10.51 14.62
C VAL A 38 -6.75 9.50 14.77
N VAL A 39 -6.66 8.51 13.88
CA VAL A 39 -5.51 7.59 13.84
C VAL A 39 -4.24 8.39 13.52
N GLN A 40 -3.33 8.44 14.48
CA GLN A 40 -2.04 9.09 14.31
C GLN A 40 -1.04 8.18 13.58
N PRO A 41 -0.08 8.76 12.83
CA PRO A 41 1.03 7.98 12.30
C PRO A 41 1.77 7.27 13.44
N ALA A 42 2.17 6.01 13.20
CA ALA A 42 3.01 5.30 14.15
C ALA A 42 4.38 6.01 14.29
N PRO A 43 5.10 5.84 15.42
CA PRO A 43 6.38 6.50 15.62
C PRO A 43 7.35 6.25 14.46
N GLY A 44 7.91 7.33 13.89
CA GLY A 44 8.86 7.27 12.77
C GLY A 44 8.22 7.17 11.37
N VAL A 45 6.90 6.98 11.28
CA VAL A 45 6.20 6.97 9.99
C VAL A 45 6.14 8.38 9.42
N LYS A 46 6.68 8.53 8.20
CA LYS A 46 6.66 9.74 7.39
C LYS A 46 6.06 9.41 6.03
N PRO A 47 5.54 10.40 5.27
CA PRO A 47 5.23 10.23 3.86
C PRO A 47 6.40 9.62 3.09
N TYR A 48 6.11 8.88 2.02
CA TYR A 48 7.14 8.25 1.21
C TYR A 48 8.05 9.30 0.57
N ALA A 49 9.36 9.05 0.60
CA ALA A 49 10.29 9.83 -0.19
C ALA A 49 9.97 9.69 -1.70
N PRO A 50 10.34 10.66 -2.55
CA PRO A 50 10.02 10.64 -3.98
C PRO A 50 10.31 9.30 -4.67
N LEU A 51 11.50 8.71 -4.46
CA LEU A 51 11.86 7.44 -5.08
C LEU A 51 10.98 6.27 -4.58
N GLN A 52 10.64 6.27 -3.30
CA GLN A 52 9.77 5.25 -2.71
C GLN A 52 8.32 5.39 -3.15
N LEU A 53 7.84 6.62 -3.32
CA LEU A 53 6.51 6.87 -3.86
C LEU A 53 6.41 6.35 -5.29
N ALA A 54 7.42 6.62 -6.12
CA ALA A 54 7.53 6.04 -7.46
C ALA A 54 7.52 4.50 -7.41
N GLY A 55 8.28 3.90 -6.50
CA GLY A 55 8.34 2.45 -6.31
C GLY A 55 7.03 1.83 -5.87
N ARG A 56 6.30 2.51 -4.99
CA ARG A 56 4.95 2.11 -4.57
C ARG A 56 3.99 2.11 -5.75
N ASP A 57 4.09 3.11 -6.62
CA ASP A 57 3.23 3.17 -7.81
C ASP A 57 3.58 2.07 -8.81
N VAL A 58 4.86 1.71 -8.94
CA VAL A 58 5.28 0.51 -9.69
C VAL A 58 4.69 -0.75 -9.05
N TYR A 59 4.78 -0.91 -7.72
CA TYR A 59 4.20 -2.04 -6.99
C TYR A 59 2.69 -2.20 -7.27
N VAL A 60 1.95 -1.08 -7.32
CA VAL A 60 0.53 -1.07 -7.65
C VAL A 60 0.30 -1.38 -9.13
N ARG A 61 1.06 -0.77 -10.05
CA ARG A 61 0.94 -1.00 -11.50
C ARG A 61 1.18 -2.46 -11.88
N GLU A 62 2.17 -3.09 -11.26
CA GLU A 62 2.56 -4.49 -11.51
C GLU A 62 1.66 -5.51 -10.81
N GLY A 63 0.68 -5.06 -10.02
CA GLY A 63 -0.30 -5.95 -9.38
C GLY A 63 0.27 -6.80 -8.25
N CYS A 64 1.40 -6.40 -7.64
CA CYS A 64 2.06 -7.17 -6.59
C CYS A 64 1.12 -7.49 -5.41
N TYR A 65 0.20 -6.56 -5.10
CA TYR A 65 -0.85 -6.71 -4.08
C TYR A 65 -1.78 -7.91 -4.31
N GLY A 66 -1.86 -8.44 -5.53
CA GLY A 66 -2.66 -9.64 -5.85
C GLY A 66 -2.03 -10.94 -5.34
N CYS A 67 -0.73 -10.93 -5.04
CA CYS A 67 0.01 -12.07 -4.52
C CYS A 67 0.59 -11.84 -3.12
N HIS A 68 0.86 -10.60 -2.76
CA HIS A 68 1.52 -10.21 -1.52
C HIS A 68 0.61 -9.29 -0.69
N SER A 69 0.47 -9.64 0.58
CA SER A 69 -0.16 -8.76 1.57
C SER A 69 0.86 -7.85 2.22
N GLN A 70 0.38 -6.74 2.79
CA GLN A 70 1.15 -5.88 3.69
C GLN A 70 0.34 -5.61 4.95
N MET A 71 -0.10 -6.69 5.61
CA MET A 71 -0.88 -6.64 6.84
C MET A 71 -0.65 -7.92 7.63
N ILE A 72 0.22 -7.84 8.62
CA ILE A 72 0.53 -8.96 9.51
C ILE A 72 -0.55 -9.03 10.59
N ARG A 73 -1.18 -10.20 10.73
CA ARG A 73 -2.24 -10.42 11.74
C ARG A 73 -1.62 -10.66 13.11
N THR A 74 -2.41 -10.46 14.17
CA THR A 74 -1.99 -10.59 15.58
C THR A 74 -1.70 -12.02 16.04
N LEU A 75 -1.66 -13.00 15.13
CA LEU A 75 -1.41 -14.41 15.45
C LEU A 75 0.07 -14.62 15.77
N ALA A 76 0.38 -15.40 16.81
CA ALA A 76 1.75 -15.71 17.19
C ALA A 76 2.57 -16.30 16.04
N SER A 77 1.98 -17.20 15.24
CA SER A 77 2.63 -17.80 14.07
C SER A 77 2.98 -16.79 12.98
N GLU A 78 2.19 -15.72 12.83
CA GLU A 78 2.51 -14.65 11.88
C GLU A 78 3.60 -13.75 12.42
N ASN A 79 3.55 -13.43 13.70
CA ASN A 79 4.58 -12.62 14.33
C ASN A 79 5.95 -13.28 14.23
N LEU A 80 6.03 -14.60 14.47
CA LEU A 80 7.28 -15.36 14.33
C LEU A 80 7.80 -15.39 12.89
N ARG A 81 6.90 -15.40 11.90
CA ARG A 81 7.29 -15.50 10.48
C ARG A 81 7.66 -14.14 9.87
N TYR A 82 6.83 -13.13 10.12
CA TYR A 82 6.88 -11.84 9.45
C TYR A 82 7.31 -10.69 10.37
N GLY A 83 7.46 -10.90 11.67
CA GLY A 83 7.76 -9.85 12.64
C GLY A 83 6.48 -9.24 13.22
N ALA A 84 6.62 -8.14 13.97
CA ALA A 84 5.50 -7.54 14.72
C ALA A 84 4.28 -7.25 13.83
N TYR A 85 3.09 -7.58 14.36
CA TYR A 85 1.80 -7.36 13.70
C TYR A 85 1.64 -5.90 13.24
N SER A 86 0.89 -5.71 12.17
CA SER A 86 0.66 -4.39 11.58
C SER A 86 -0.32 -3.59 12.43
N VAL A 87 -0.04 -2.28 12.58
CA VAL A 87 -0.93 -1.33 13.27
C VAL A 87 -1.47 -0.29 12.30
N ALA A 88 -2.66 0.24 12.58
CA ALA A 88 -3.34 1.20 11.70
C ALA A 88 -2.49 2.45 11.39
N GLY A 89 -1.67 2.88 12.35
CA GLY A 89 -0.76 4.03 12.21
C GLY A 89 0.32 3.89 11.13
N GLU A 90 0.58 2.68 10.63
CA GLU A 90 1.61 2.44 9.61
C GLU A 90 1.15 2.78 8.20
N SER A 91 -0.15 2.63 7.92
CA SER A 91 -0.73 2.83 6.58
C SER A 91 -1.49 4.15 6.44
N VAL A 92 -1.32 5.09 7.37
CA VAL A 92 -2.06 6.37 7.37
C VAL A 92 -1.82 7.23 6.13
N TYR A 93 -0.68 7.05 5.47
CA TYR A 93 -0.32 7.76 4.24
C TYR A 93 -0.57 6.95 2.97
N ASP A 94 -0.98 5.68 3.08
CA ASP A 94 -1.20 4.81 1.93
C ASP A 94 -2.52 5.14 1.24
N ARG A 95 -2.42 5.65 0.00
CA ARG A 95 -3.58 5.93 -0.83
C ARG A 95 -3.39 5.29 -2.21
N PRO A 96 -4.07 4.17 -2.53
CA PRO A 96 -4.88 3.33 -1.63
C PRO A 96 -4.04 2.44 -0.69
N PHE A 97 -4.63 1.92 0.39
CA PHE A 97 -3.97 0.97 1.30
C PHE A 97 -3.46 -0.29 0.56
N GLN A 98 -2.39 -0.94 1.05
CA GLN A 98 -1.75 -2.11 0.42
C GLN A 98 -1.85 -3.41 1.25
N TRP A 99 -2.80 -3.49 2.18
CA TRP A 99 -2.95 -4.60 3.14
C TRP A 99 -3.06 -5.99 2.48
N GLY A 100 -3.58 -6.05 1.25
CA GLY A 100 -3.75 -7.28 0.46
C GLY A 100 -4.92 -8.14 0.93
N SER A 101 -5.33 -9.08 0.08
CA SER A 101 -6.44 -10.01 0.33
C SER A 101 -6.08 -11.47 0.05
N LYS A 102 -4.87 -11.71 -0.47
CA LYS A 102 -4.34 -13.03 -0.82
C LYS A 102 -2.85 -13.10 -0.53
N ARG A 103 -2.37 -14.30 -0.19
CA ARG A 103 -0.95 -14.63 -0.02
C ARG A 103 -0.58 -15.81 -0.91
N THR A 104 -0.30 -15.52 -2.18
CA THR A 104 0.38 -16.47 -3.06
C THR A 104 1.87 -16.46 -2.74
N GLY A 105 2.42 -15.25 -2.54
CA GLY A 105 3.74 -15.03 -1.96
C GLY A 105 3.64 -14.62 -0.48
N PRO A 106 4.79 -14.43 0.19
CA PRO A 106 4.85 -14.01 1.59
C PRO A 106 4.30 -12.59 1.83
N ASP A 107 3.94 -12.26 3.07
CA ASP A 107 3.63 -10.89 3.48
C ASP A 107 4.89 -10.01 3.41
N LEU A 108 4.74 -8.76 2.95
CA LEU A 108 5.83 -7.82 2.72
C LEU A 108 5.88 -6.65 3.72
N ALA A 109 4.96 -6.56 4.70
CA ALA A 109 4.84 -5.42 5.61
C ALA A 109 6.11 -5.12 6.44
N ARG A 110 7.04 -6.08 6.51
CA ARG A 110 8.30 -6.01 7.25
C ARG A 110 9.49 -6.54 6.43
N VAL A 111 9.43 -6.43 5.11
CA VAL A 111 10.51 -6.93 4.24
C VAL A 111 11.74 -6.03 4.26
N GLY A 112 11.60 -4.76 4.64
CA GLY A 112 12.70 -3.81 4.65
C GLY A 112 13.86 -4.27 5.54
N GLY A 113 15.07 -4.24 4.98
CA GLY A 113 16.29 -4.70 5.62
C GLY A 113 16.45 -6.22 5.74
N ARG A 114 15.46 -7.04 5.35
CA ARG A 114 15.58 -8.51 5.40
C ARG A 114 16.45 -9.09 4.29
N TYR A 115 16.47 -8.42 3.13
CA TYR A 115 17.24 -8.81 1.96
C TYR A 115 18.04 -7.62 1.43
N SER A 116 19.16 -7.87 0.76
CA SER A 116 19.94 -6.81 0.12
C SER A 116 19.22 -6.29 -1.13
N ASP A 117 19.58 -5.08 -1.56
CA ASP A 117 19.09 -4.51 -2.81
C ASP A 117 19.44 -5.39 -4.01
N ASP A 118 20.62 -6.01 -4.01
CA ASP A 118 21.04 -6.94 -5.06
C ASP A 118 20.18 -8.21 -5.07
N TRP A 119 19.82 -8.73 -3.90
CA TRP A 119 18.89 -9.87 -3.83
C TRP A 119 17.53 -9.49 -4.39
N HIS A 120 17.00 -8.31 -4.03
CA HIS A 120 15.74 -7.82 -4.59
C HIS A 120 15.83 -7.65 -6.11
N ARG A 121 16.92 -7.11 -6.62
CA ARG A 121 17.14 -6.91 -8.06
C ARG A 121 17.15 -8.24 -8.82
N GLU A 122 17.89 -9.23 -8.33
CA GLU A 122 17.94 -10.56 -8.94
C GLU A 122 16.60 -11.28 -8.85
N HIS A 123 15.97 -11.25 -7.67
CA HIS A 123 14.66 -11.85 -7.45
C HIS A 123 13.59 -11.22 -8.34
N LEU A 124 13.55 -9.89 -8.48
CA LEU A 124 12.59 -9.22 -9.33
C LEU A 124 12.86 -9.48 -10.82
N ALA A 125 14.12 -9.55 -11.25
CA ALA A 125 14.46 -9.85 -12.64
C ALA A 125 14.03 -11.27 -13.03
N ASN A 126 14.34 -12.26 -12.19
CA ASN A 126 13.86 -13.63 -12.34
C ASN A 126 13.82 -14.34 -10.98
N PRO A 127 12.63 -14.50 -10.36
CA PRO A 127 12.50 -15.07 -9.03
C PRO A 127 13.12 -16.47 -8.89
N ARG A 128 13.09 -17.25 -9.97
CA ARG A 128 13.60 -18.63 -10.00
C ARG A 128 15.13 -18.71 -9.93
N ASN A 129 15.85 -17.60 -10.12
CA ASN A 129 17.31 -17.60 -9.97
C ASN A 129 17.75 -17.68 -8.51
N VAL A 130 16.93 -17.18 -7.58
CA VAL A 130 17.24 -17.19 -6.13
C VAL A 130 16.27 -18.04 -5.31
N VAL A 131 15.08 -18.32 -5.85
CA VAL A 131 14.08 -19.23 -5.25
C VAL A 131 13.54 -20.13 -6.38
N PRO A 132 14.19 -21.29 -6.66
CA PRO A 132 13.88 -22.14 -7.82
C PRO A 132 12.41 -22.54 -7.97
N GLU A 133 11.72 -22.74 -6.85
CA GLU A 133 10.31 -23.11 -6.75
C GLU A 133 9.33 -21.94 -6.84
N SER A 134 9.83 -20.71 -6.99
CA SER A 134 8.99 -19.51 -7.01
C SER A 134 8.02 -19.51 -8.18
N ASN A 135 6.75 -19.25 -7.88
CA ASN A 135 5.70 -19.03 -8.86
C ASN A 135 5.51 -17.53 -9.19
N MET A 136 6.30 -16.63 -8.60
CA MET A 136 6.25 -15.20 -8.87
C MET A 136 6.70 -14.93 -10.32
N PRO A 137 6.03 -14.03 -11.07
CA PRO A 137 6.50 -13.58 -12.38
C PRO A 137 7.86 -12.88 -12.32
N GLY A 138 8.62 -12.89 -13.41
CA GLY A 138 9.82 -12.05 -13.53
C GLY A 138 9.45 -10.69 -14.12
N TYR A 139 10.10 -9.64 -13.63
CA TYR A 139 9.90 -8.22 -13.97
C TYR A 139 11.18 -7.56 -14.53
N PRO A 140 11.88 -8.16 -15.52
CA PRO A 140 13.15 -7.63 -16.01
C PRO A 140 13.03 -6.26 -16.69
N TRP A 141 11.84 -5.89 -17.19
CA TRP A 141 11.60 -4.60 -17.84
C TRP A 141 11.78 -3.41 -16.89
N LEU A 142 11.61 -3.60 -15.57
CA LEU A 142 11.77 -2.54 -14.58
C LEU A 142 13.20 -1.97 -14.57
N ALA A 143 14.20 -2.75 -14.99
CA ALA A 143 15.59 -2.29 -15.10
C ALA A 143 15.80 -1.24 -16.21
N GLN A 144 14.85 -1.10 -17.14
CA GLN A 144 14.88 -0.10 -18.20
C GLN A 144 13.76 0.95 -18.04
N GLY A 145 12.87 0.75 -17.06
CA GLY A 145 11.76 1.64 -16.76
C GLY A 145 12.27 3.00 -16.30
N ARG A 146 11.71 4.07 -16.87
CA ARG A 146 12.07 5.46 -16.54
C ARG A 146 11.09 6.03 -15.54
N LEU A 147 11.60 6.92 -14.69
CA LEU A 147 10.79 7.68 -13.75
C LEU A 147 10.50 9.08 -14.32
N ASP A 148 9.32 9.63 -14.01
CA ASP A 148 8.90 10.96 -14.43
C ASP A 148 8.83 11.90 -13.20
N PRO A 149 9.83 12.76 -12.99
CA PRO A 149 9.86 13.71 -11.88
C PRO A 149 8.65 14.64 -11.83
N VAL A 150 8.14 15.06 -12.99
CA VAL A 150 6.97 15.95 -13.09
C VAL A 150 5.72 15.23 -12.58
N LEU A 151 5.55 13.97 -12.95
CA LEU A 151 4.45 13.16 -12.45
C LEU A 151 4.56 12.89 -10.95
N ILE A 152 5.77 12.58 -10.45
CA ILE A 152 5.99 12.35 -9.00
C ILE A 152 5.67 13.60 -8.20
N LYS A 153 6.10 14.78 -8.66
CA LYS A 153 5.74 16.06 -8.03
C LYS A 153 4.23 16.24 -7.92
N ARG A 154 3.50 16.05 -9.02
CA ARG A 154 2.02 16.17 -9.04
C ARG A 154 1.34 15.19 -8.08
N LYS A 155 1.89 13.98 -7.94
CA LYS A 155 1.37 12.98 -7.00
C LYS A 155 1.64 13.37 -5.55
N MET A 156 2.82 13.91 -5.24
CA MET A 156 3.13 14.44 -3.90
C MET A 156 2.21 15.60 -3.53
N GLU A 157 1.96 16.54 -4.46
CA GLU A 157 0.99 17.63 -4.27
C GLU A 157 -0.43 17.09 -3.99
N THR A 158 -0.84 16.06 -4.73
CA THR A 158 -2.15 15.41 -4.53
C THR A 158 -2.24 14.73 -3.17
N LEU A 159 -1.19 14.01 -2.76
CA LEU A 159 -1.13 13.36 -1.46
C LEU A 159 -1.07 14.39 -0.32
N GLN A 160 -0.40 15.52 -0.52
CA GLN A 160 -0.38 16.63 0.43
C GLN A 160 -1.78 17.22 0.60
N TRP A 161 -2.51 17.45 -0.49
CA TRP A 161 -3.91 17.86 -0.44
C TRP A 161 -4.79 16.85 0.30
N LEU A 162 -4.49 15.55 0.20
CA LEU A 162 -5.17 14.48 0.94
C LEU A 162 -4.71 14.33 2.40
N GLY A 163 -3.76 15.15 2.88
CA GLY A 163 -3.34 15.22 4.28
C GLY A 163 -1.97 14.62 4.60
N ALA A 164 -1.15 14.21 3.61
CA ALA A 164 0.24 13.81 3.86
C ALA A 164 1.11 15.05 4.14
N PRO A 165 1.88 15.11 5.24
CA PRO A 165 2.65 16.30 5.61
C PRO A 165 3.99 16.39 4.85
N TYR A 166 3.94 16.53 3.52
CA TYR A 166 5.14 16.84 2.73
C TYR A 166 5.64 18.25 3.04
N ALA A 167 6.96 18.39 3.20
CA ALA A 167 7.66 19.65 3.37
C ALA A 167 8.33 20.11 2.06
N GLN A 168 8.73 21.38 2.00
CA GLN A 168 9.43 21.92 0.83
C GLN A 168 10.72 21.17 0.50
N ALA A 169 11.40 20.62 1.52
CA ALA A 169 12.58 19.80 1.35
C ALA A 169 12.31 18.49 0.59
N ASP A 170 11.12 17.88 0.79
CA ASP A 170 10.74 16.65 0.08
C ASP A 170 10.54 16.95 -1.42
N TYR A 171 9.98 18.11 -1.77
CA TYR A 171 9.86 18.53 -3.16
C TYR A 171 11.21 18.86 -3.80
N ALA A 172 12.15 19.40 -3.02
CA ALA A 172 13.50 19.69 -3.48
C ALA A 172 14.33 18.42 -3.72
N SER A 173 13.98 17.29 -3.08
CA SER A 173 14.70 16.02 -3.25
C SER A 173 14.25 15.20 -4.46
N ILE A 174 13.19 15.60 -5.16
CA ILE A 174 12.61 14.85 -6.29
C ILE A 174 13.66 14.56 -7.37
N GLU A 175 14.23 15.60 -8.00
CA GLU A 175 15.20 15.44 -9.07
C GLU A 175 16.45 14.64 -8.63
N PRO A 176 17.15 14.99 -7.53
CA PRO A 176 18.35 14.26 -7.15
C PRO A 176 18.08 12.81 -6.72
N GLU A 177 16.89 12.48 -6.20
CA GLU A 177 16.55 11.09 -5.86
C GLU A 177 16.19 10.25 -7.09
N LEU A 178 15.63 10.85 -8.14
CA LEU A 178 15.15 10.16 -9.32
C LEU A 178 16.20 10.10 -10.44
N GLU A 179 17.18 11.01 -10.46
CA GLU A 179 18.20 11.09 -11.49
C GLU A 179 18.97 9.76 -11.63
N GLY A 180 18.99 9.21 -12.84
CA GLY A 180 19.67 7.95 -13.16
C GLY A 180 19.04 6.71 -12.51
N ARG A 181 17.90 6.83 -11.81
CA ARG A 181 17.19 5.69 -11.22
C ARG A 181 16.19 5.09 -12.20
N THR A 182 16.02 3.79 -12.06
CA THR A 182 15.08 2.99 -12.83
C THR A 182 13.82 2.69 -12.02
N GLU A 183 12.76 2.20 -12.66
CA GLU A 183 11.60 1.64 -11.96
C GLU A 183 11.98 0.50 -11.01
N MET A 184 13.00 -0.29 -11.36
CA MET A 184 13.56 -1.33 -10.48
C MET A 184 14.12 -0.73 -9.20
N ASP A 185 14.93 0.32 -9.31
CA ASP A 185 15.52 0.99 -8.14
C ASP A 185 14.44 1.62 -7.26
N ALA A 186 13.42 2.20 -7.89
CA ALA A 186 12.27 2.75 -7.18
C ALA A 186 11.52 1.67 -6.40
N LEU A 187 11.18 0.54 -7.04
CA LEU A 187 10.49 -0.57 -6.40
C LEU A 187 11.31 -1.15 -5.23
N ILE A 188 12.62 -1.30 -5.40
CA ILE A 188 13.51 -1.75 -4.33
C ILE A 188 13.50 -0.74 -3.17
N ALA A 189 13.60 0.56 -3.44
CA ALA A 189 13.54 1.59 -2.40
C ALA A 189 12.21 1.57 -1.63
N TYR A 190 11.09 1.29 -2.31
CA TYR A 190 9.80 1.09 -1.67
C TYR A 190 9.81 -0.12 -0.74
N LEU A 191 10.23 -1.29 -1.24
CA LEU A 191 10.30 -2.54 -0.48
C LEU A 191 11.21 -2.40 0.75
N GLN A 192 12.37 -1.77 0.59
CA GLN A 192 13.30 -1.48 1.69
C GLN A 192 12.71 -0.54 2.75
N GLY A 193 11.75 0.30 2.37
CA GLY A 193 11.05 1.18 3.30
C GLY A 193 9.99 0.48 4.16
N LEU A 194 9.52 -0.70 3.77
CA LEU A 194 8.41 -1.39 4.45
C LEU A 194 8.81 -1.92 5.83
N GLY A 195 8.13 -1.43 6.87
CA GLY A 195 8.29 -1.89 8.25
C GLY A 195 9.46 -1.30 9.03
N VAL A 196 10.46 -0.70 8.36
CA VAL A 196 11.64 -0.11 9.01
C VAL A 196 11.29 1.15 9.80
N ARG A 197 10.34 1.95 9.29
CA ARG A 197 9.97 3.25 9.88
C ARG A 197 9.10 3.16 11.12
N ALA A 198 8.47 2.02 11.39
CA ALA A 198 7.52 1.85 12.49
C ALA A 198 8.19 1.41 13.82
N GLY A 199 9.52 1.46 13.91
CA GLY A 199 10.25 1.01 15.11
C GLY A 199 10.22 -0.51 15.33
N GLY A 200 9.87 -1.28 14.29
CA GLY A 200 9.81 -2.74 14.33
C GLY A 200 11.17 -3.43 14.28
N ALA A 201 12.18 -2.90 14.98
CA ALA A 201 13.22 -3.76 15.51
C ALA A 201 12.64 -4.41 16.76
N ALA A 202 12.13 -5.64 16.64
CA ALA A 202 12.02 -6.47 17.83
C ALA A 202 13.44 -6.77 18.35
N PRO A 203 13.65 -6.91 19.67
CA PRO A 203 14.94 -7.29 20.24
C PRO A 203 15.46 -8.62 19.69
#